data_AF-E6QNX5-F1
#
_entry.id   AF-E6QNX5-F1
#
_cell.length_a   1.000
_cell.length_b   1.000
_cell.length_c   1.000
_cell.angle_alpha   90.00
_cell.angle_beta   90.00
_cell.angle_gamma   90.00
#
_symmetry.space_group_name_H-M   'P 1'
#
loop_
_entity.id
_entity.type
_entity.pdbx_description
1 polymer ?
#
loop_
_entity_poly.entity_id
_entity_poly.type
_entity_poly.pdbx_seq_one_letter_code
_entity_poly.pdbx_strand_id
1 'polypeptide(L)'
;MTFNPKQLRVLIAASVIFVIMGIFPPWTYTFDGESIHSEKPAGYGLIISPPKPEQGNGYPAYGIRLDITRLLVQWFVLFVATSGLILLTREPD
;
A
#
# COMPACT_ATOMS: atom_id res chain seq x y z
N MET A 1 25.07 -16.83 0.72
CA MET A 1 23.92 -16.86 -0.20
C MET A 1 24.24 -15.95 -1.37
N THR A 2 24.61 -16.50 -2.52
CA THR A 2 24.81 -15.75 -3.76
C THR A 2 23.53 -15.85 -4.58
N PHE A 3 22.88 -14.72 -4.87
CA PHE A 3 21.66 -14.70 -5.68
C PHE A 3 21.99 -14.87 -7.16
N ASN A 4 21.26 -15.72 -7.86
CA ASN A 4 21.34 -15.84 -9.33
C ASN A 4 20.84 -14.52 -9.97
N PRO A 5 21.36 -14.11 -11.16
CA PRO A 5 20.83 -12.98 -11.93
C PRO A 5 19.29 -12.91 -12.05
N LYS A 6 18.59 -14.05 -12.16
CA LYS A 6 17.12 -14.12 -12.16
C LYS A 6 16.51 -13.65 -10.83
N GLN A 7 17.03 -14.18 -9.71
CA GLN A 7 16.59 -13.81 -8.36
C GLN A 7 16.91 -12.34 -8.05
N LEU A 8 18.05 -11.84 -8.53
CA LEU A 8 18.41 -10.44 -8.40
C LEU A 8 17.41 -9.52 -9.12
N ARG A 9 16.97 -9.87 -10.34
CA ARG A 9 15.94 -9.12 -11.07
C ARG A 9 14.60 -9.13 -10.32
N VAL A 10 14.21 -10.27 -9.77
CA VAL A 10 13.00 -10.40 -8.95
C VAL A 10 13.06 -9.50 -7.72
N LEU A 11 14.18 -9.51 -7.00
CA LEU A 11 14.40 -8.67 -5.83
C LEU A 11 14.35 -7.18 -6.18
N ILE A 12 15.02 -6.75 -7.25
CA ILE A 12 14.99 -5.36 -7.72
C ILE A 12 13.57 -4.93 -8.06
N ALA A 13 12.82 -5.74 -8.81
CA ALA A 13 11.44 -5.45 -9.17
C ALA A 13 10.54 -5.33 -7.91
N ALA A 14 10.66 -6.26 -6.97
CA ALA A 14 9.93 -6.22 -5.71
C ALA A 14 10.28 -4.97 -4.88
N SER A 15 11.56 -4.58 -4.82
CA SER A 15 11.99 -3.36 -4.14
C SER A 15 11.39 -2.10 -4.77
N VAL A 16 11.34 -2.03 -6.11
CA VAL A 16 10.70 -0.90 -6.82
C VAL A 16 9.20 -0.84 -6.50
N ILE A 17 8.49 -1.97 -6.53
CA ILE A 17 7.06 -2.03 -6.21
C ILE A 17 6.81 -1.61 -4.75
N PHE A 18 7.63 -2.09 -3.81
CA PHE A 18 7.53 -1.72 -2.40
C PHE A 18 7.65 -0.20 -2.19
N VAL A 19 8.63 0.43 -2.85
CA VAL A 19 8.83 1.88 -2.79
C VAL A 19 7.64 2.62 -3.41
N ILE A 20 7.14 2.17 -4.56
CA ILE A 20 5.97 2.78 -5.20
C ILE A 20 4.74 2.73 -4.27
N MET A 21 4.47 1.59 -3.62
CA MET A 21 3.38 1.47 -2.64
C MET A 21 3.56 2.42 -1.45
N GLY A 22 4.80 2.63 -0.99
CA GLY A 22 5.09 3.57 0.08
C GLY A 22 4.95 5.05 -0.32
N ILE A 23 5.29 5.40 -1.57
CA ILE A 23 5.16 6.77 -2.10
C ILE A 23 3.70 7.09 -2.44
N PHE A 24 2.95 6.10 -2.93
CA PHE A 24 1.53 6.21 -3.28
C PHE A 24 0.68 5.30 -2.39
N PRO A 25 0.60 5.54 -1.07
CA PRO A 25 -0.14 4.65 -0.18
C PRO A 25 -1.66 4.72 -0.44
N PRO A 26 -2.41 3.72 0.03
CA PRO A 26 -3.86 3.77 0.07
C PRO A 26 -4.34 4.78 1.14
N TRP A 27 -5.36 5.55 0.77
CA TRP A 27 -6.04 6.52 1.61
C TRP A 27 -7.51 6.12 1.82
N THR A 28 -8.07 6.57 2.93
CA THR A 28 -9.45 6.35 3.33
C THR A 28 -10.06 7.67 3.79
N TYR A 29 -11.24 8.00 3.26
CA TYR A 29 -12.08 9.08 3.77
C TYR A 29 -12.71 8.64 5.08
N THR A 30 -12.70 9.51 6.07
CA THR A 30 -13.34 9.30 7.35
C THR A 30 -14.45 10.32 7.53
N PHE A 31 -15.56 9.89 8.13
CA PHE A 31 -16.63 10.75 8.58
C PHE A 31 -16.91 10.48 10.05
N ASP A 32 -16.78 11.50 10.89
CA ASP A 32 -17.01 11.46 12.34
C ASP A 32 -18.14 12.44 12.73
N GLY A 33 -19.37 11.92 12.79
CA GLY A 33 -20.50 12.61 13.41
C GLY A 33 -20.69 12.21 14.87
N GLU A 34 -21.55 12.91 15.61
CA GLU A 34 -21.77 12.70 17.07
C GLU A 34 -22.08 11.24 17.46
N SER A 35 -22.63 10.44 16.55
CA SER A 35 -22.97 9.03 16.77
C SER A 35 -22.70 8.13 15.57
N ILE A 36 -22.08 8.64 14.51
CA ILE A 36 -21.90 7.91 13.24
C ILE A 36 -20.44 8.05 12.80
N HIS A 37 -19.73 6.92 12.77
CA HIS A 37 -18.43 6.80 12.13
C HIS A 37 -18.58 6.04 10.80
N SER A 38 -18.04 6.59 9.72
CA SER A 38 -18.03 5.92 8.42
C SER A 38 -16.67 6.07 7.75
N GLU A 39 -16.17 4.97 7.19
CA GLU A 39 -14.92 4.93 6.43
C GLU A 39 -15.20 4.50 4.99
N LYS A 40 -14.62 5.21 4.03
CA LYS A 40 -14.76 4.93 2.59
C LYS A 40 -13.41 4.97 1.90
N PRO A 41 -13.06 3.99 1.02
CA PRO A 41 -11.80 4.03 0.30
C PRO A 41 -11.66 5.30 -0.55
N ALA A 42 -10.58 6.05 -0.33
CA ALA A 42 -10.24 7.25 -1.11
C ALA A 42 -9.31 6.94 -2.30
N GLY A 43 -8.79 5.71 -2.38
CA GLY A 43 -7.91 5.25 -3.45
C GLY A 43 -6.43 5.42 -3.11
N TYR A 44 -5.58 5.53 -4.12
CA TYR A 44 -4.14 5.69 -3.97
C TYR A 44 -3.74 7.12 -4.34
N GLY A 45 -2.81 7.70 -3.57
CA GLY A 45 -2.35 9.07 -3.77
C GLY A 45 -1.00 9.29 -3.10
N LEU A 46 -0.29 10.35 -3.49
CA LEU A 46 1.04 10.66 -2.97
C LEU A 46 1.04 10.87 -1.45
N ILE A 47 2.03 10.31 -0.76
CA ILE A 47 2.18 10.48 0.70
C ILE A 47 2.34 11.96 1.12
N ILE A 48 2.97 12.77 0.27
CA ILE A 48 3.21 14.21 0.49
C ILE A 48 2.09 15.11 -0.03
N SER A 49 1.13 14.56 -0.77
CA SER A 49 0.00 15.30 -1.33
C SER A 49 -1.24 14.43 -1.17
N PRO A 50 -1.78 14.37 0.07
CA PRO A 50 -2.98 13.58 0.34
C PRO A 50 -4.14 14.02 -0.55
N PRO A 51 -5.11 13.13 -0.82
CA PRO A 51 -6.33 13.52 -1.50
C PRO A 51 -7.03 14.66 -0.74
N LYS A 52 -7.98 15.34 -1.39
CA LYS A 52 -8.79 16.36 -0.72
C LYS A 52 -9.95 15.65 -0.01
N PRO A 53 -10.27 16.00 1.25
CA PRO A 53 -11.40 15.37 1.95
C PRO A 53 -12.70 15.61 1.19
N GLU A 54 -13.63 14.66 1.27
CA GLU A 54 -14.95 14.82 0.67
C GLU A 54 -15.62 16.06 1.28
N GLN A 55 -16.04 17.01 0.44
CA GLN A 55 -16.71 18.23 0.89
C GLN A 55 -18.16 17.89 1.26
N GLY A 56 -18.42 17.68 2.55
CA GLY A 56 -19.79 17.75 3.07
C GLY A 56 -20.08 19.13 3.61
N ASN A 57 -20.82 19.97 2.86
CA ASN A 57 -21.53 21.17 3.28
C ASN A 57 -20.93 22.05 4.42
N GLY A 58 -19.61 22.13 4.57
CA GLY A 58 -18.94 22.92 5.61
C GLY A 58 -18.85 22.29 7.00
N TYR A 59 -19.11 20.99 7.18
CA TYR A 59 -19.00 20.32 8.49
C TYR A 59 -17.59 19.76 8.73
N PRO A 60 -16.98 19.98 9.92
CA PRO A 60 -15.63 19.50 10.27
C PRO A 60 -15.52 17.98 10.46
N ALA A 61 -16.61 17.24 10.20
CA ALA A 61 -16.71 15.79 10.38
C ALA A 61 -15.98 14.97 9.31
N TYR A 62 -15.60 15.57 8.17
CA TYR A 62 -14.93 14.86 7.07
C TYR A 62 -13.40 14.96 7.17
N GLY A 63 -12.74 13.80 7.18
CA GLY A 63 -11.30 13.67 7.26
C GLY A 63 -10.72 12.74 6.19
N ILE A 64 -9.39 12.70 6.16
CA ILE A 64 -8.61 11.74 5.38
C ILE A 64 -7.60 11.08 6.31
N ARG A 65 -7.48 9.76 6.16
CA ARG A 65 -6.57 8.93 6.91
C ARG A 65 -5.80 8.01 5.97
N LEU A 66 -4.54 7.76 6.28
CA LEU A 66 -3.75 6.73 5.60
C LEU A 66 -4.24 5.35 6.03
N ASP A 67 -4.58 4.50 5.07
CA ASP A 67 -4.99 3.12 5.34
C ASP A 67 -3.75 2.24 5.60
N ILE A 68 -3.23 2.32 6.82
CA ILE A 68 -2.06 1.56 7.26
C ILE A 68 -2.29 0.06 7.12
N THR A 69 -3.52 -0.41 7.41
CA THR A 69 -3.86 -1.83 7.31
C THR A 69 -3.73 -2.32 5.87
N ARG A 70 -4.32 -1.63 4.89
CA ARG A 70 -4.17 -1.98 3.47
C ARG A 70 -2.71 -1.93 3.01
N LEU A 71 -1.95 -0.93 3.43
CA LEU A 71 -0.54 -0.82 3.07
C LEU A 71 0.29 -2.00 3.60
N LEU A 72 0.09 -2.37 4.87
CA LEU A 72 0.77 -3.53 5.48
C LEU A 72 0.38 -4.84 4.80
N VAL A 73 -0.89 -5.01 4.44
CA VAL A 73 -1.35 -6.19 3.68
C VAL A 73 -0.69 -6.24 2.30
N GLN A 74 -0.56 -5.11 1.59
CA GLN A 74 0.12 -5.04 0.30
C GLN A 74 1.59 -5.45 0.41
N TRP A 75 2.32 -4.91 1.39
CA TRP A 75 3.71 -5.27 1.63
C TRP A 75 3.86 -6.75 2.02
N PHE A 76 2.97 -7.26 2.87
CA PHE A 76 2.97 -8.67 3.23
C PHE A 76 2.78 -9.58 2.02
N VAL A 77 1.75 -9.32 1.20
CA VAL A 77 1.48 -10.08 -0.03
C VAL A 77 2.67 -10.01 -0.99
N LEU A 78 3.27 -8.83 -1.14
CA LEU A 78 4.47 -8.65 -1.96
C LEU A 78 5.63 -9.51 -1.46
N PHE A 79 5.88 -9.58 -0.15
CA PHE A 79 6.93 -10.43 0.42
C PHE A 79 6.66 -11.92 0.22
N VAL A 80 5.41 -12.37 0.41
CA VAL A 80 5.01 -13.76 0.17
C VAL A 80 5.21 -14.12 -1.31
N ALA A 81 4.71 -13.30 -2.24
CA ALA A 81 4.84 -13.52 -3.67
C ALA A 81 6.30 -13.51 -4.14
N THR A 82 7.10 -12.56 -3.65
CA THR A 82 8.53 -12.48 -3.95
C THR A 82 9.28 -13.70 -3.45
N SER A 83 8.97 -14.15 -2.23
CA SER A 83 9.56 -15.36 -1.65
C SER A 83 9.23 -16.60 -2.47
N GLY A 84 7.95 -16.77 -2.85
CA GLY A 84 7.51 -17.85 -3.73
C GLY A 84 8.24 -17.84 -5.08
N LEU A 85 8.38 -16.67 -5.71
CA LEU A 85 9.06 -16.54 -7.00
C LEU A 85 10.57 -16.82 -6.89
N ILE A 86 11.21 -16.42 -5.79
CA ILE A 86 12.61 -16.77 -5.51
C ILE A 86 12.77 -18.28 -5.39
N LEU A 87 11.86 -18.96 -4.68
CA LEU A 87 11.88 -20.42 -4.54
C LEU A 87 11.69 -21.13 -5.88
N LEU A 88 10.74 -20.68 -6.70
CA LEU A 88 10.48 -21.25 -8.04
C LEU A 88 11.62 -21.03 -9.03
N THR A 89 12.42 -19.98 -8.85
CA THR A 89 13.57 -19.68 -9.72
C THR A 89 14.88 -20.30 -9.22
N ARG A 90 14.84 -21.09 -8.14
CA ARG A 90 15.97 -21.95 -7.77
C ARG A 90 16.13 -23.04 -8.81
N GLU A 91 17.34 -23.15 -9.35
CA GLU A 91 17.70 -24.30 -10.19
C GLU A 91 17.73 -25.55 -9.30
N PRO A 92 17.16 -26.69 -9.74
CA PRO A 92 17.29 -27.95 -9.00
C PRO A 92 18.76 -28.37 -9.02
N ASP A 93 19.29 -28.67 -7.83
CA ASP A 93 20.64 -29.23 -7.62
C ASP A 93 20.83 -30.56 -8.36
#